data_AF-A0A352WPX8-F1
#
_entry.id   AF-A0A352WPX8-F1
#
_cell.length_a   1.000
_cell.length_b   1.000
_cell.length_c   1.000
_cell.angle_alpha   90.00
_cell.angle_beta   90.00
_cell.angle_gamma   90.00
#
_symmetry.space_group_name_H-M   'P 1'
#
loop_
_entity.id
_entity.type
_entity.pdbx_description
1 polymer ?
#
loop_
_entity_poly.entity_id
_entity_poly.type
_entity_poly.pdbx_seq_one_letter_code
_entity_poly.pdbx_strand_id
1 'polypeptide(L)' 'MASLRIPRILSLVGLALVVTGITFKLNHLMGAETVFNAGAVVLVLGLLLWAVALVRAKK' A
#
# COMPACT_ATOMS: atom_id res chain seq x y z
N MET A 1 3.38 16.17 -16.62
CA MET A 1 3.72 14.85 -16.04
C MET A 1 2.89 14.64 -14.79
N ALA A 2 2.01 13.64 -14.74
CA ALA A 2 1.29 13.31 -13.51
C ALA A 2 2.30 12.95 -12.41
N SER A 3 2.17 13.54 -11.23
CA SER A 3 3.09 13.27 -10.11
C SER A 3 2.92 11.83 -9.62
N LEU A 4 3.83 10.94 -10.03
CA LEU A 4 3.85 9.53 -9.62
C LEU A 4 4.39 9.33 -8.19
N ARG A 5 4.82 10.41 -7.52
CA ARG A 5 5.45 10.33 -6.19
C ARG A 5 4.48 9.80 -5.13
N ILE A 6 3.30 10.40 -5.05
CA ILE A 6 2.27 10.03 -4.07
C ILE A 6 1.82 8.57 -4.23
N PRO A 7 1.38 8.09 -5.42
CA PRO A 7 0.96 6.70 -5.56
C PRO A 7 2.08 5.70 -5.24
N ARG A 8 3.34 6.04 -5.58
CA ARG A 8 4.50 5.20 -5.26
C ARG A 8 4.78 5.14 -3.76
N ILE A 9 4.75 6.28 -3.07
CA ILE A 9 4.94 6.34 -1.61
C ILE A 9 3.85 5.52 -0.91
N LEU A 10 2.58 5.72 -1.26
CA LEU A 10 1.48 4.96 -0.69
C LEU A 10 1.63 3.45 -0.95
N SER A 11 2.01 3.06 -2.16
CA SER A 11 2.24 1.64 -2.48
C SER A 11 3.37 1.03 -1.64
N LEU A 12 4.49 1.76 -1.47
CA LEU A 12 5.63 1.28 -0.68
C LEU A 12 5.30 1.20 0.81
N VAL A 13 4.63 2.21 1.36
CA VAL A 13 4.19 2.22 2.77
C VAL A 13 3.16 1.12 3.02
N GLY A 14 2.19 0.95 2.13
CA GLY A 14 1.19 -0.12 2.20
C GLY A 14 1.84 -1.50 2.17
N LEU A 15 2.79 -1.73 1.26
CA LEU A 15 3.57 -2.98 1.21
C LEU A 15 4.35 -3.22 2.51
N ALA A 16 5.04 -2.21 3.03
CA ALA A 16 5.79 -2.34 4.28
C ALA A 16 4.87 -2.73 5.45
N LEU A 17 3.70 -2.10 5.56
CA LEU A 17 2.69 -2.44 6.59
C LEU A 17 2.12 -3.85 6.41
N VAL A 18 1.84 -4.29 5.17
CA VAL A 18 1.39 -5.66 4.90
C VAL A 18 2.44 -6.67 5.34
N VAL A 19 3.71 -6.47 4.97
CA VAL A 19 4.82 -7.35 5.38
C VAL A 19 4.98 -7.34 6.90
N THR A 20 4.85 -6.18 7.53
CA THR A 20 4.90 -6.04 9.00
C THR A 20 3.75 -6.81 9.65
N GLY A 21 2.52 -6.67 9.16
CA GLY A 21 1.35 -7.38 9.67
C GLY A 21 1.45 -8.90 9.50
N ILE A 22 1.99 -9.38 8.37
CA ILE A 22 2.30 -10.81 8.16
C ILE A 22 3.31 -11.27 9.19
N THR A 23 4.40 -10.51 9.37
CA THR A 23 5.45 -10.83 10.34
C THR A 23 4.89 -10.88 11.76
N PHE A 24 4.02 -9.93 12.13
CA PHE A 24 3.34 -9.92 13.41
C PHE A 24 2.45 -11.15 13.58
N LYS A 25 1.70 -11.54 12.54
CA LYS A 25 0.81 -12.72 12.57
C LYS A 25 1.59 -14.01 12.77
N LEU A 26 2.74 -14.14 12.09
CA LEU A 26 3.62 -15.30 12.20
C LEU A 26 4.33 -15.38 13.57
N ASN A 27 4.51 -14.24 14.25
CA ASN A 27 5.16 -14.16 15.57
C ASN A 27 4.15 -14.03 16.72
N HIS A 28 2.85 -14.23 16.47
CA HIS A 28 1.77 -14.06 17.47
C HIS A 28 1.79 -12.70 18.20
N LEU A 29 2.27 -11.65 17.53
CA LEU A 29 2.29 -10.30 18.07
C LEU A 29 0.89 -9.68 18.02
N MET A 30 0.55 -8.90 19.04
CA MET A 30 -0.72 -8.18 19.09
C MET A 30 -0.85 -7.18 17.93
N GLY A 31 -2.07 -7.02 17.43
CA GLY A 31 -2.38 -6.04 16.38
C GLY A 31 -1.99 -6.45 14.96
N ALA A 32 -1.60 -7.70 14.74
CA ALA A 32 -1.24 -8.23 13.42
C ALA A 32 -2.31 -7.94 12.35
N GLU A 33 -3.59 -8.19 12.67
CA GLU A 33 -4.72 -7.97 11.78
C GLU A 33 -4.92 -6.48 11.48
N THR A 34 -4.81 -5.62 12.50
CA THR A 34 -4.94 -4.17 12.34
C THR A 34 -3.84 -3.61 11.43
N VAL A 35 -2.57 -3.98 11.67
CA VAL A 35 -1.42 -3.53 10.87
C VAL A 35 -1.53 -4.03 9.43
N PHE A 36 -1.89 -5.29 9.25
CA PHE A 36 -2.09 -5.88 7.92
C PHE A 36 -3.22 -5.18 7.16
N ASN A 37 -4.40 -5.00 7.79
CA ASN A 37 -5.56 -4.38 7.14
C ASN A 37 -5.29 -2.92 6.79
N ALA A 38 -4.67 -2.16 7.69
CA ALA A 38 -4.25 -0.78 7.40
C ALA A 38 -3.27 -0.74 6.22
N GLY A 39 -2.29 -1.64 6.19
CA GLY A 39 -1.36 -1.78 5.08
C GLY A 39 -2.05 -2.11 3.76
N ALA A 40 -2.99 -3.06 3.77
CA ALA A 40 -3.74 -3.47 2.60
C ALA A 40 -4.57 -2.32 2.03
N VAL A 41 -5.27 -1.55 2.88
CA VAL A 41 -6.03 -0.36 2.45
C VAL A 41 -5.11 0.68 1.80
N VAL A 42 -3.99 1.02 2.45
CA VAL A 42 -3.03 2.00 1.93
C VAL A 42 -2.43 1.52 0.60
N LEU A 43 -2.10 0.24 0.49
CA LEU A 43 -1.57 -0.38 -0.73
C LEU A 43 -2.58 -0.30 -1.88
N VAL A 44 -3.83 -0.68 -1.64
CA VAL A 44 -4.90 -0.63 -2.66
C VAL A 44 -5.09 0.80 -3.14
N LEU A 45 -5.16 1.78 -2.25
CA LEU A 45 -5.28 3.19 -2.63
C LEU A 45 -4.07 3.67 -3.47
N GLY A 46 -2.85 3.29 -3.07
CA GLY A 46 -1.64 3.61 -3.81
C GLY A 46 -1.64 3.04 -5.23
N LEU A 47 -2.03 1.78 -5.39
CA LEU A 47 -2.10 1.09 -6.68
C LEU A 47 -3.21 1.65 -7.57
N LEU A 48 -4.38 1.95 -7.01
CA LEU A 48 -5.49 2.56 -7.76
C LEU A 48 -5.10 3.95 -8.29
N LEU A 49 -4.52 4.80 -7.45
CA LEU A 49 -4.02 6.12 -7.86
C LEU A 49 -2.93 6.00 -8.93
N TRP A 50 -2.07 4.99 -8.81
CA TRP A 50 -1.05 4.72 -9.82
C TRP A 50 -1.67 4.31 -11.16
N ALA A 51 -2.63 3.39 -11.15
CA ALA A 51 -3.35 2.95 -12.34
C ALA A 51 -4.05 4.13 -13.03
N VAL A 52 -4.74 5.00 -12.27
CA VAL A 52 -5.35 6.22 -12.81
C VAL A 52 -4.31 7.15 -13.43
N ALA A 53 -3.15 7.34 -12.79
CA ALA A 53 -2.09 8.18 -13.33
C ALA A 53 -1.53 7.62 -14.65
N LEU A 54 -1.37 6.30 -14.76
CA LEU A 54 -0.92 5.62 -15.98
C LEU A 54 -1.94 5.77 -17.11
N VAL A 55 -3.24 5.57 -16.83
CA VAL A 55 -4.31 5.76 -17.82
C VAL A 55 -4.35 7.21 -18.31
N ARG A 56 -4.19 8.19 -17.42
CA ARG A 56 -4.13 9.61 -17.78
C ARG A 56 -2.89 10.00 -18.56
N ALA A 57 -1.77 9.32 -18.37
CA ALA A 57 -0.53 9.60 -19.10
C ALA A 57 -0.50 8.99 -20.51
N LYS A 58 -1.37 8.00 -20.78
CA LYS A 58 -1.53 7.39 -22.11
C LYS A 58 -2.52 8.15 -23.01
N LYS A 59 -3.43 8.95 -22.42
CA LYS A 59 -4.29 9.89 -23.15
C LYS A 59 -3.51 11.16 -23.47
#